data_AF-A0A2W5EA10-F1
#
_entry.id   AF-A0A2W5EA10-F1
#
_cell.length_a   1.000
_cell.length_b   1.000
_cell.length_c   1.000
_cell.angle_alpha   90.00
_cell.angle_beta   90.00
_cell.angle_gamma   90.00
#
_symmetry.space_group_name_H-M   'P 1'
#
loop_
_entity.id
_entity.type
_entity.pdbx_description
1 polymer ?
#
loop_
_entity_poly.entity_id
_entity_poly.type
_entity_poly.pdbx_seq_one_letter_code
_entity_poly.pdbx_strand_id
1 'polypeptide(L)'
;AYYKDNGDGKSRTYFFKKQVEDLSPYIKTSMPSYVNFSSVFYDIKNNPSTHIRKYRFENNINNLEDEDLLKQQQAFINEKTIKILGNKDSQELQKLMTDFLAISNEFRIANNLNSKDWSKMVYNPDKFEVRQFIKKYQTKLGEEYDTNKSPDGYYDGNETVAVIDSAAATTDNYLDENGEVKQDTINVKDFNPNWDKEVSPKNFFKNNMSDYYYYTADLKTLLENVDTIKTDDFFTDAVHLYIWIAFALAMFIFSFRVTDLRSLLFSIISAGVIILVVTLFCVASFFIFKFNNIFFVFYTILVTGIIILLLPFISMGRFPKIISAIFMIISMIGFPLFILLIFGVINEHQVADCRSRVDLGTINYENCKGILDDLGLTASYIMLIFSFIFLYFYTGFIKKWKALPE
;
A
#
# COMPACT_ATOMS: atom_id res chain seq x y z
N ALA A 1 -12.58 4.34 -36.03
CA ALA A 1 -13.19 5.30 -35.09
C ALA A 1 -13.29 4.62 -33.73
N TYR A 2 -13.20 5.37 -32.63
CA TYR A 2 -13.65 4.85 -31.33
C TYR A 2 -14.91 5.61 -30.94
N TYR A 3 -15.82 4.97 -30.20
CA TYR A 3 -17.03 5.63 -29.71
C TYR A 3 -17.07 5.60 -28.19
N LYS A 4 -17.75 6.59 -27.62
CA LYS A 4 -18.08 6.63 -26.19
C LYS A 4 -19.59 6.73 -26.07
N ASP A 5 -20.19 5.78 -25.34
CA ASP A 5 -21.58 5.93 -24.90
C ASP A 5 -21.61 7.07 -23.88
N ASN A 6 -22.48 8.05 -24.11
CA ASN A 6 -22.78 9.02 -23.08
C ASN A 6 -23.63 8.31 -22.02
N GLY A 7 -23.39 8.59 -20.74
CA GLY A 7 -24.02 7.87 -19.61
C GLY A 7 -25.56 7.96 -19.54
N ASP A 8 -26.19 8.60 -20.52
CA ASP A 8 -27.65 8.65 -20.72
C ASP A 8 -28.20 7.42 -21.45
N GLY A 9 -27.35 6.58 -22.04
CA GLY A 9 -27.74 5.39 -22.80
C GLY A 9 -28.51 5.69 -24.09
N LYS A 10 -28.56 6.97 -24.51
CA LYS A 10 -29.35 7.44 -25.66
C LYS A 10 -28.51 8.12 -26.73
N SER A 11 -27.26 8.47 -26.42
CA SER A 11 -26.37 9.11 -27.39
C SER A 11 -24.96 8.49 -27.40
N ARG A 12 -24.39 8.35 -28.60
CA ARG A 12 -23.02 7.91 -28.85
C ARG A 12 -22.22 9.03 -29.48
N THR A 13 -21.05 9.30 -28.91
CA THR A 13 -20.09 10.22 -29.52
C THR A 13 -19.07 9.42 -30.30
N TYR A 14 -19.02 9.64 -31.61
CA TYR A 14 -18.06 9.00 -32.50
C TYR A 14 -16.83 9.89 -32.68
N PHE A 15 -15.66 9.34 -32.39
CA PHE A 15 -14.39 10.03 -32.56
C PHE A 15 -13.73 9.58 -33.86
N PHE A 16 -13.65 10.51 -34.79
CA PHE A 16 -12.98 10.34 -36.06
C PHE A 16 -11.57 10.94 -35.98
N LYS A 17 -10.61 10.24 -36.58
CA LYS A 17 -9.23 10.69 -36.65
C LYS A 17 -9.18 11.91 -37.57
N LYS A 18 -9.05 13.11 -36.99
CA LYS A 18 -9.11 14.39 -37.73
C LYS A 18 -7.88 14.65 -38.57
N GLN A 19 -6.69 14.31 -38.05
CA GLN A 19 -5.42 14.57 -38.69
C GLN A 19 -4.43 13.47 -38.29
N VAL A 20 -3.60 13.04 -39.22
CA VAL A 20 -2.48 12.12 -38.96
C VAL A 20 -1.23 12.99 -38.92
N GLU A 21 -0.62 13.11 -37.75
CA GLU A 21 0.69 13.76 -37.62
C GLU A 21 1.78 12.75 -37.94
N ASP A 22 2.74 13.16 -38.77
CA ASP A 22 3.90 12.33 -39.08
C ASP A 22 4.88 12.37 -37.91
N LEU A 23 4.92 11.28 -37.15
CA LEU A 23 5.85 11.09 -36.04
C LEU A 23 7.16 10.41 -36.48
N SER A 24 7.37 10.14 -37.78
CA SER A 24 8.61 9.56 -38.31
C SER A 24 9.89 10.31 -37.92
N PRO A 25 9.90 11.65 -37.72
CA PRO A 25 11.07 12.35 -37.19
C PRO A 25 11.43 11.97 -35.75
N TYR A 26 10.46 11.50 -34.96
CA TYR A 26 10.59 11.18 -33.54
C TYR A 26 10.66 9.67 -33.28
N ILE A 27 10.05 8.86 -34.14
CA ILE A 27 9.99 7.39 -34.05
C ILE A 27 10.95 6.79 -35.08
N LYS A 28 12.11 6.31 -34.61
CA LYS A 28 13.17 5.78 -35.49
C LYS A 28 12.81 4.44 -36.16
N THR A 29 11.83 3.73 -35.61
CA THR A 29 11.40 2.40 -36.09
C THR A 29 10.00 2.06 -35.60
N SER A 30 9.23 1.36 -36.43
CA SER A 30 7.92 0.81 -36.08
C SER A 30 8.01 -0.50 -35.27
N MET A 31 9.20 -1.12 -35.18
CA MET A 31 9.45 -2.29 -34.36
C MET A 31 9.66 -1.92 -32.89
N PRO A 32 9.42 -2.84 -31.93
CA PRO A 32 9.83 -2.64 -30.54
C PRO A 32 11.31 -2.25 -30.46
N SER A 33 11.62 -1.14 -29.78
CA SER A 33 12.97 -0.58 -29.71
C SER A 33 13.26 -0.01 -28.33
N TYR A 34 14.51 -0.12 -27.89
CA TYR A 34 15.00 0.45 -26.64
C TYR A 34 15.01 1.99 -26.65
N VAL A 35 14.84 2.63 -27.82
CA VAL A 35 14.83 4.10 -27.98
C VAL A 35 13.41 4.66 -28.00
N ASN A 36 12.42 3.87 -28.44
CA ASN A 36 11.03 4.33 -28.61
C ASN A 36 10.13 3.98 -27.41
N PHE A 37 10.68 3.37 -26.35
CA PHE A 37 9.91 3.08 -25.15
C PHE A 37 9.78 4.34 -24.29
N SER A 38 8.57 4.90 -24.20
CA SER A 38 8.26 6.04 -23.35
C SER A 38 6.84 5.93 -22.82
N SER A 39 6.70 5.83 -21.50
CA SER A 39 5.41 5.94 -20.81
C SER A 39 4.73 7.29 -21.03
N VAL A 40 5.47 8.32 -21.46
CA VAL A 40 4.93 9.66 -21.79
C VAL A 40 4.11 9.62 -23.09
N PHE A 41 4.52 8.80 -24.08
CA PHE A 41 3.76 8.62 -25.33
C PHE A 41 2.78 7.44 -25.26
N TYR A 42 3.01 6.49 -24.34
CA TYR A 42 2.15 5.35 -24.10
C TYR A 42 1.53 5.46 -22.70
N ASP A 43 0.55 6.37 -22.56
CA ASP A 43 -0.23 6.52 -21.34
C ASP A 43 -1.23 5.34 -21.20
N ILE A 44 -0.76 4.30 -20.50
CA ILE A 44 -1.53 3.08 -20.22
C ILE A 44 -2.73 3.36 -19.30
N LYS A 45 -2.69 4.46 -18.51
CA LYS A 45 -3.71 4.80 -17.50
C LYS A 45 -4.90 5.51 -18.14
N ASN A 46 -4.64 6.47 -19.04
CA ASN A 46 -5.70 7.26 -19.69
C ASN A 46 -6.16 6.72 -21.05
N ASN A 47 -5.37 5.85 -21.69
CA ASN A 47 -5.75 5.26 -22.97
C ASN A 47 -5.57 3.72 -22.96
N PRO A 48 -6.32 3.01 -22.11
CA PRO A 48 -6.30 1.56 -22.10
C PRO A 48 -6.96 1.07 -23.38
N SER A 49 -6.17 0.83 -24.42
CA SER A 49 -6.60 -0.07 -25.49
C SER A 49 -7.15 -1.34 -24.82
N THR A 50 -8.37 -1.72 -25.18
CA THR A 50 -9.06 -2.91 -24.66
C THR A 50 -8.26 -4.19 -24.90
N HIS A 51 -7.27 -4.16 -25.80
CA HIS A 51 -6.33 -5.25 -26.09
C HIS A 51 -5.01 -5.19 -25.31
N ILE A 52 -4.71 -4.09 -24.60
CA ILE A 52 -3.51 -3.94 -23.74
C ILE A 52 -3.76 -4.44 -22.30
N ARG A 53 -4.99 -4.87 -21.97
CA ARG A 53 -5.34 -5.38 -20.63
C ARG A 53 -4.52 -6.58 -20.15
N LYS A 54 -3.74 -7.26 -21.01
CA LYS A 54 -2.97 -8.46 -20.65
C LYS A 54 -1.49 -8.25 -20.29
N TYR A 55 -0.93 -7.06 -20.50
CA TYR A 55 0.45 -6.75 -20.07
C TYR A 55 0.47 -5.66 -19.01
N ARG A 56 -0.49 -5.73 -18.08
CA ARG A 56 -0.40 -5.02 -16.81
C ARG A 56 0.74 -5.71 -16.05
N PHE A 57 1.98 -5.24 -16.24
CA PHE A 57 2.94 -5.36 -15.15
C PHE A 57 2.26 -4.66 -13.98
N GLU A 58 1.95 -5.43 -12.95
CA GLU A 58 1.36 -4.98 -11.70
C GLU A 58 2.35 -4.08 -10.96
N ASN A 59 2.63 -2.91 -11.55
CA ASN A 59 2.86 -1.75 -10.73
C ASN A 59 1.46 -1.33 -10.33
N ASN A 60 1.08 -1.70 -9.12
CA ASN A 60 -0.12 -1.22 -8.45
C ASN A 60 0.06 0.29 -8.19
N ILE A 61 0.00 1.12 -9.24
CA ILE A 61 0.24 2.57 -9.24
C ILE A 61 -0.97 3.32 -8.67
N ASN A 62 -2.00 2.62 -8.19
CA ASN A 62 -3.21 3.25 -7.70
C ASN A 62 -3.05 3.93 -6.34
N ASN A 63 -1.94 3.71 -5.61
CA ASN A 63 -1.76 4.23 -4.25
C ASN A 63 -0.50 5.10 -4.04
N LEU A 64 0.12 5.65 -5.09
CA LEU A 64 1.29 6.54 -4.92
C LEU A 64 0.83 8.00 -4.87
N GLU A 65 1.06 8.65 -3.73
CA GLU A 65 0.70 10.05 -3.41
C GLU A 65 1.33 11.12 -4.34
N ASP A 66 2.16 10.76 -5.33
CA ASP A 66 2.80 11.72 -6.23
C ASP A 66 3.04 11.17 -7.65
N GLU A 67 2.00 11.22 -8.49
CA GLU A 67 2.04 10.76 -9.89
C GLU A 67 3.06 11.55 -10.74
N ASP A 68 3.29 12.82 -10.41
CA ASP A 68 4.19 13.71 -11.14
C ASP A 68 5.66 13.36 -10.87
N LEU A 69 6.00 12.99 -9.62
CA LEU A 69 7.34 12.51 -9.27
C LEU A 69 7.73 11.26 -10.08
N LEU A 70 6.81 10.31 -10.25
CA LEU A 70 7.04 9.09 -11.03
C LEU A 70 7.27 9.40 -12.52
N LYS A 71 6.46 10.31 -13.09
CA LYS A 71 6.63 10.76 -14.48
C LYS A 71 8.00 11.42 -14.68
N GLN A 72 8.45 12.23 -13.72
CA GLN A 72 9.77 12.85 -13.76
C GLN A 72 10.90 11.81 -13.69
N GLN A 73 10.80 10.82 -12.78
CA GLN A 73 11.80 9.75 -12.68
C GLN A 73 11.86 8.91 -13.97
N GLN A 74 10.72 8.56 -14.56
CA GLN A 74 10.66 7.83 -15.82
C GLN A 74 11.26 8.64 -16.98
N ALA A 75 10.94 9.93 -17.07
CA ALA A 75 11.52 10.82 -18.08
C ALA A 75 13.04 10.90 -17.94
N PHE A 76 13.55 11.01 -16.71
CA PHE A 76 14.98 11.02 -16.43
C PHE A 76 15.68 9.70 -16.85
N ILE A 77 15.10 8.54 -16.53
CA ILE A 77 15.65 7.24 -16.93
C ILE A 77 15.66 7.10 -18.46
N ASN A 78 14.60 7.52 -19.14
CA ASN A 78 14.51 7.48 -20.60
C ASN A 78 15.55 8.40 -21.24
N GLU A 79 15.74 9.63 -20.72
CA GLU A 79 16.78 10.54 -21.19
C GLU A 79 18.19 9.92 -21.09
N LYS A 80 18.51 9.32 -19.94
CA LYS A 80 19.80 8.63 -19.73
C LYS A 80 19.98 7.45 -20.68
N THR A 81 18.94 6.65 -20.87
CA THR A 81 18.94 5.50 -21.79
C THR A 81 19.20 5.98 -23.23
N ILE A 82 18.47 6.99 -23.70
CA ILE A 82 18.63 7.55 -25.04
C ILE A 82 20.05 8.09 -25.23
N LYS A 83 20.63 8.74 -24.22
CA LYS A 83 22.00 9.27 -24.27
C LYS A 83 23.04 8.15 -24.43
N ILE A 84 22.93 7.08 -23.63
CA ILE A 84 23.84 5.92 -23.71
C ILE A 84 23.73 5.24 -25.08
N LEU A 85 22.52 4.98 -25.55
CA LEU A 85 22.31 4.35 -26.87
C LEU A 85 22.74 5.28 -28.02
N GLY A 86 22.55 6.59 -27.87
CA GLY A 86 22.93 7.61 -28.85
C GLY A 86 24.44 7.73 -29.08
N ASN A 87 25.25 7.45 -28.06
CA ASN A 87 26.71 7.41 -28.17
C ASN A 87 27.21 6.27 -29.08
N LYS A 88 26.39 5.24 -29.30
CA LYS A 88 26.73 4.03 -30.08
C LYS A 88 28.03 3.35 -29.60
N ASP A 89 28.36 3.49 -28.31
CA ASP A 89 29.54 2.87 -27.73
C ASP A 89 29.20 1.47 -27.19
N SER A 90 29.65 0.45 -27.93
CA SER A 90 29.48 -0.95 -27.55
C SER A 90 30.21 -1.31 -26.25
N GLN A 91 31.36 -0.67 -25.97
CA GLN A 91 32.14 -0.91 -24.76
C GLN A 91 31.46 -0.30 -23.54
N GLU A 92 30.92 0.92 -23.67
CA GLU A 92 30.14 1.58 -22.61
C GLU A 92 28.93 0.71 -22.20
N LEU A 93 28.20 0.18 -23.19
CA LEU A 93 27.05 -0.69 -22.96
C LEU A 93 27.43 -2.04 -22.33
N GLN A 94 28.52 -2.66 -22.79
CA GLN A 94 29.03 -3.89 -22.18
C GLN A 94 29.50 -3.66 -20.74
N LYS A 95 30.13 -2.51 -20.46
CA LYS A 95 30.55 -2.15 -19.11
C LYS A 95 29.35 -2.02 -18.17
N LEU A 96 28.30 -1.30 -18.58
CA LEU A 96 27.06 -1.17 -17.80
C LEU A 96 26.46 -2.54 -17.46
N MET A 97 26.39 -3.44 -18.43
CA MET A 97 25.89 -4.80 -18.21
C MET A 97 26.81 -5.64 -17.31
N THR A 98 28.12 -5.40 -17.39
CA THR A 98 29.10 -6.07 -16.52
C THR A 98 28.92 -5.60 -15.07
N ASP A 99 28.78 -4.30 -14.86
CA ASP A 99 28.57 -3.70 -13.53
C ASP A 99 27.24 -4.20 -12.95
N PHE A 100 26.17 -4.27 -13.76
CA PHE A 100 24.89 -4.82 -13.33
C PHE A 100 25.01 -6.30 -12.93
N LEU A 101 25.62 -7.14 -13.77
CA LEU A 101 25.77 -8.57 -13.46
C LEU A 101 26.70 -8.81 -12.26
N ALA A 102 27.67 -7.93 -12.01
CA ALA A 102 28.51 -8.00 -10.82
C ALA A 102 27.66 -7.85 -9.54
N ILE A 103 26.76 -6.86 -9.51
CA ILE A 103 25.80 -6.67 -8.41
C ILE A 103 24.88 -7.89 -8.28
N SER A 104 24.30 -8.35 -9.40
CA SER A 104 23.44 -9.54 -9.41
C SER A 104 24.14 -10.77 -8.82
N ASN A 105 25.41 -10.97 -9.15
CA ASN A 105 26.22 -12.09 -8.66
C ASN A 105 26.56 -11.96 -7.18
N GLU A 106 26.88 -10.75 -6.71
CA GLU A 106 27.14 -10.47 -5.29
C GLU A 106 25.92 -10.86 -4.43
N PHE A 107 24.73 -10.52 -4.88
CA PHE A 107 23.47 -10.88 -4.22
C PHE A 107 22.89 -12.23 -4.64
N ARG A 108 23.66 -13.04 -5.39
CA ARG A 108 23.30 -14.41 -5.80
C ARG A 108 21.97 -14.52 -6.57
N ILE A 109 21.63 -13.50 -7.37
CA ILE A 109 20.46 -13.53 -8.26
C ILE A 109 20.71 -14.53 -9.39
N ALA A 110 19.88 -15.58 -9.48
CA ALA A 110 20.05 -16.63 -10.46
C ALA A 110 19.90 -16.08 -11.90
N ASN A 111 20.91 -16.35 -12.74
CA ASN A 111 20.92 -15.97 -14.15
C ASN A 111 21.97 -16.80 -14.93
N ASN A 112 21.87 -16.82 -16.25
CA ASN A 112 22.90 -17.38 -17.14
C ASN A 112 23.44 -16.34 -18.14
N LEU A 113 23.30 -15.04 -17.83
CA LEU A 113 23.69 -13.95 -18.71
C LEU A 113 25.20 -13.71 -18.67
N ASN A 114 25.75 -13.33 -19.82
CA ASN A 114 27.11 -12.80 -19.95
C ASN A 114 27.01 -11.40 -20.56
N SER A 115 27.75 -10.42 -20.02
CA SER A 115 27.72 -9.04 -20.52
C SER A 115 28.06 -8.92 -22.00
N LYS A 116 28.94 -9.78 -22.53
CA LYS A 116 29.29 -9.81 -23.96
C LYS A 116 28.13 -10.29 -24.84
N ASP A 117 27.36 -11.27 -24.38
CA ASP A 117 26.25 -11.79 -25.18
C ASP A 117 25.02 -10.92 -25.03
N TRP A 118 24.74 -10.45 -23.82
CA TRP A 118 23.68 -9.48 -23.56
C TRP A 118 23.89 -8.18 -24.34
N SER A 119 25.13 -7.68 -24.40
CA SER A 119 25.44 -6.48 -25.19
C SER A 119 25.19 -6.70 -26.68
N LYS A 120 25.50 -7.87 -27.25
CA LYS A 120 25.16 -8.19 -28.64
C LYS A 120 23.65 -8.25 -28.91
N MET A 121 22.85 -8.65 -27.93
CA MET A 121 21.38 -8.67 -28.09
C MET A 121 20.81 -7.26 -28.24
N VAL A 122 21.38 -6.31 -27.50
CA VAL A 122 20.91 -4.93 -27.45
C VAL A 122 21.59 -4.05 -28.51
N TYR A 123 22.87 -4.28 -28.78
CA TYR A 123 23.70 -3.43 -29.62
C TYR A 123 23.38 -3.60 -31.11
N ASN A 124 22.45 -2.77 -31.57
CA ASN A 124 22.13 -2.57 -32.98
C ASN A 124 22.08 -1.05 -33.25
N PRO A 125 23.23 -0.41 -33.55
CA PRO A 125 23.43 1.04 -33.46
C PRO A 125 22.57 1.89 -34.41
N ASP A 126 21.88 1.28 -35.37
CA ASP A 126 21.02 1.98 -36.32
C ASP A 126 19.65 2.29 -35.73
N LYS A 127 19.03 1.30 -35.07
CA LYS A 127 17.62 1.38 -34.62
C LYS A 127 17.37 0.89 -33.20
N PHE A 128 18.34 0.19 -32.59
CA PHE A 128 18.23 -0.45 -31.27
C PHE A 128 16.91 -1.21 -31.08
N GLU A 129 16.51 -1.95 -32.11
CA GLU A 129 15.33 -2.81 -32.08
C GLU A 129 15.54 -3.98 -31.12
N VAL A 130 14.48 -4.34 -30.39
CA VAL A 130 14.47 -5.51 -29.50
C VAL A 130 14.42 -6.76 -30.37
N ARG A 131 15.58 -7.42 -30.51
CA ARG A 131 15.72 -8.66 -31.29
C ARG A 131 15.53 -9.92 -30.47
N GLN A 132 15.77 -9.84 -29.16
CA GLN A 132 15.69 -10.99 -28.27
C GLN A 132 15.10 -10.62 -26.92
N PHE A 133 14.33 -11.54 -26.35
CA PHE A 133 13.77 -11.44 -25.00
C PHE A 133 14.49 -12.40 -24.04
N ILE A 134 14.69 -11.97 -22.80
CA ILE A 134 15.29 -12.78 -21.73
C ILE A 134 14.17 -13.37 -20.89
N LYS A 135 14.25 -14.67 -20.57
CA LYS A 135 13.26 -15.37 -19.74
C LYS A 135 13.32 -14.86 -18.30
N LYS A 136 12.17 -14.75 -17.63
CA LYS A 136 12.09 -14.34 -16.22
C LYS A 136 12.57 -15.43 -15.23
N TYR A 137 12.67 -16.67 -15.68
CA TYR A 137 13.08 -17.83 -14.89
C TYR A 137 13.64 -18.92 -15.81
N GLN A 138 14.34 -19.90 -15.24
CA GLN A 138 14.85 -21.05 -15.98
C GLN A 138 13.73 -22.07 -16.21
N THR A 139 13.44 -22.40 -17.47
CA THR A 139 12.49 -23.46 -17.84
C THR A 139 13.11 -24.85 -17.67
N LYS A 140 12.30 -25.86 -17.32
CA LYS A 140 12.76 -27.26 -17.34
C LYS A 140 13.02 -27.72 -18.78
N LEU A 141 13.85 -28.75 -18.93
CA LEU A 141 14.14 -29.32 -20.25
C LEU A 141 12.83 -29.79 -20.91
N GLY A 142 12.50 -29.24 -22.07
CA GLY A 142 11.27 -29.56 -22.82
C GLY A 142 10.01 -28.79 -22.39
N GLU A 143 10.10 -27.89 -21.41
CA GLU A 143 9.00 -27.01 -21.00
C GLU A 143 8.96 -25.76 -21.89
N GLU A 144 7.78 -25.42 -22.42
CA GLU A 144 7.58 -24.14 -23.13
C GLU A 144 7.57 -23.00 -22.10
N TYR A 145 8.21 -21.87 -22.45
CA TYR A 145 8.24 -20.71 -21.56
C TYR A 145 6.84 -20.09 -21.44
N ASP A 146 6.32 -20.01 -20.22
CA ASP A 146 5.05 -19.37 -19.91
C ASP A 146 5.31 -17.97 -19.34
N THR A 147 4.80 -16.96 -20.03
CA THR A 147 4.93 -15.55 -19.61
C THR A 147 4.15 -15.22 -18.36
N ASN A 148 3.11 -16.00 -18.05
CA ASN A 148 2.21 -15.78 -16.93
C ASN A 148 2.60 -16.59 -15.69
N LYS A 149 3.52 -17.54 -15.83
CA LYS A 149 4.04 -18.32 -14.71
C LYS A 149 5.01 -17.47 -13.89
N SER A 150 4.72 -17.35 -12.60
CA SER A 150 5.66 -16.80 -11.62
C SER A 150 6.77 -17.82 -11.34
N PRO A 151 8.00 -17.37 -11.00
CA PRO A 151 9.06 -18.28 -10.57
C PRO A 151 8.60 -19.16 -9.39
N ASP A 152 9.03 -20.42 -9.36
CA ASP A 152 8.68 -21.37 -8.29
C ASP A 152 9.04 -20.76 -6.90
N GLY A 153 8.06 -20.62 -6.00
CA GLY A 153 8.23 -20.05 -4.65
C GLY A 153 7.52 -18.71 -4.39
N TYR A 154 6.82 -18.16 -5.38
CA TYR A 154 5.97 -16.98 -5.21
C TYR A 154 4.57 -17.39 -4.73
N TYR A 155 4.03 -16.73 -3.70
CA TYR A 155 2.66 -16.94 -3.24
C TYR A 155 1.68 -16.68 -4.40
N ASP A 156 1.03 -17.74 -4.87
CA ASP A 156 0.04 -17.68 -5.93
C ASP A 156 -1.27 -17.14 -5.36
N GLY A 157 -1.61 -15.94 -5.80
CA GLY A 157 -2.82 -15.23 -5.45
C GLY A 157 -3.43 -14.60 -6.69
N ASN A 158 -3.65 -15.39 -7.75
CA ASN A 158 -4.87 -15.39 -8.55
C ASN A 158 -4.66 -16.20 -9.83
N GLU A 159 -5.18 -17.43 -9.82
CA GLU A 159 -5.48 -18.18 -11.03
C GLU A 159 -6.44 -17.37 -11.92
N THR A 160 -5.92 -16.71 -12.95
CA THR A 160 -6.78 -16.18 -14.01
C THR A 160 -7.12 -17.29 -14.99
N VAL A 161 -8.32 -17.82 -14.77
CA VAL A 161 -9.18 -18.61 -15.65
C VAL A 161 -8.88 -18.39 -17.14
N ALA A 162 -8.63 -19.50 -17.84
CA ALA A 162 -8.55 -19.58 -19.29
C ALA A 162 -9.78 -18.94 -19.95
N VAL A 163 -9.57 -17.95 -20.81
CA VAL A 163 -10.62 -17.43 -21.67
C VAL A 163 -10.38 -17.90 -23.10
N ILE A 164 -11.35 -18.69 -23.52
CA ILE A 164 -11.65 -19.24 -24.83
C ILE A 164 -11.57 -18.16 -25.91
N ASP A 165 -11.05 -18.53 -27.08
CA ASP A 165 -11.05 -17.75 -28.31
C ASP A 165 -12.35 -16.97 -28.50
N SER A 166 -12.28 -15.64 -28.35
CA SER A 166 -13.35 -14.76 -28.79
C SER A 166 -13.10 -14.38 -30.25
N ALA A 167 -13.45 -15.31 -31.13
CA ALA A 167 -13.90 -14.96 -32.47
C ALA A 167 -15.29 -14.29 -32.34
N ALA A 168 -15.30 -13.00 -32.05
CA ALA A 168 -16.51 -12.18 -32.12
C ALA A 168 -16.19 -10.92 -32.92
N ALA A 169 -16.33 -11.01 -34.25
CA ALA A 169 -16.49 -9.86 -35.10
C ALA A 169 -17.87 -9.25 -34.78
N THR A 170 -17.90 -8.20 -33.96
CA THR A 170 -19.08 -7.35 -33.85
C THR A 170 -19.21 -6.58 -35.16
N THR A 171 -20.09 -7.05 -36.03
CA THR A 171 -20.51 -6.36 -37.25
C THR A 171 -21.53 -5.31 -36.85
N ASP A 172 -21.07 -4.09 -36.62
CA ASP A 172 -21.95 -2.93 -36.45
C ASP A 172 -22.53 -2.58 -37.83
N ASN A 173 -23.71 -3.13 -38.09
CA ASN A 173 -24.52 -2.82 -39.27
C ASN A 173 -25.42 -1.61 -38.96
N TYR A 174 -25.49 -0.63 -39.86
CA TYR A 174 -26.51 0.42 -39.81
C TYR A 174 -27.37 0.43 -41.07
N LEU A 175 -28.59 0.96 -40.92
CA LEU A 175 -29.54 1.14 -42.02
C LEU A 175 -29.30 2.53 -42.63
N ASP A 176 -29.16 2.59 -43.95
CA ASP A 176 -29.13 3.88 -44.65
C ASP A 176 -30.51 4.54 -44.72
N GLU A 177 -30.57 5.74 -45.30
CA GLU A 177 -31.80 6.56 -45.42
C GLU A 177 -32.93 5.85 -46.21
N ASN A 178 -32.61 4.77 -46.94
CA ASN A 178 -33.54 3.96 -47.71
C ASN A 178 -33.85 2.61 -47.04
N GLY A 179 -33.30 2.34 -45.84
CA GLY A 179 -33.54 1.11 -45.08
C GLY A 179 -32.70 -0.09 -45.54
N GLU A 180 -31.60 0.13 -46.28
CA GLU A 180 -30.68 -0.94 -46.66
C GLU A 180 -29.55 -1.09 -45.62
N VAL A 181 -29.22 -2.34 -45.27
CA VAL A 181 -28.17 -2.65 -44.31
C VAL A 181 -26.80 -2.50 -44.98
N LYS A 182 -26.01 -1.49 -44.57
CA LYS A 182 -24.61 -1.36 -44.97
C LYS A 182 -23.66 -1.76 -43.84
N GLN A 183 -22.69 -2.59 -44.18
CA GLN A 183 -21.57 -2.96 -43.32
C GLN A 183 -20.56 -1.80 -43.29
N ASP A 184 -20.35 -1.20 -42.11
CA ASP A 184 -19.30 -0.18 -41.89
C ASP A 184 -17.98 -0.82 -41.43
N THR A 185 -17.64 -1.96 -42.03
CA THR A 185 -16.35 -2.60 -41.80
C THR A 185 -15.41 -2.21 -42.93
N ILE A 186 -14.72 -1.07 -42.78
CA ILE A 186 -13.48 -0.89 -43.52
C ILE A 186 -12.55 -2.02 -43.08
N ASN A 187 -12.14 -2.86 -44.03
CA ASN A 187 -11.36 -4.04 -43.69
C ASN A 187 -9.98 -3.57 -43.24
N VAL A 188 -9.42 -4.13 -42.16
CA VAL A 188 -8.07 -3.75 -41.68
C VAL A 188 -7.03 -3.94 -42.81
N LYS A 189 -7.30 -4.87 -43.73
CA LYS A 189 -6.51 -5.11 -44.95
C LYS A 189 -6.49 -3.92 -45.93
N ASP A 190 -7.51 -3.08 -45.92
CA ASP A 190 -7.58 -1.87 -46.76
C ASP A 190 -6.67 -0.75 -46.24
N PHE A 191 -6.42 -0.72 -44.93
CA PHE A 191 -5.48 0.20 -44.28
C PHE A 191 -4.06 -0.35 -44.17
N ASN A 192 -3.93 -1.68 -44.06
CA ASN A 192 -2.66 -2.36 -44.02
C ASN A 192 -2.67 -3.59 -44.93
N PRO A 193 -2.30 -3.43 -46.22
CA PRO A 193 -2.26 -4.51 -47.20
C PRO A 193 -1.30 -5.64 -46.82
N ASN A 194 -0.39 -5.40 -45.87
CA ASN A 194 0.60 -6.36 -45.39
C ASN A 194 0.22 -6.97 -44.03
N TRP A 195 -1.01 -6.80 -43.53
CA TRP A 195 -1.47 -7.40 -42.27
C TRP A 195 -1.19 -8.91 -42.19
N ASP A 196 -1.39 -9.64 -43.28
CA ASP A 196 -1.12 -11.09 -43.35
C ASP A 196 0.38 -11.44 -43.26
N LYS A 197 1.28 -10.45 -43.43
CA LYS A 197 2.74 -10.56 -43.25
C LYS A 197 3.21 -10.05 -41.89
N GLU A 198 2.33 -9.41 -41.11
CA GLU A 198 2.68 -8.89 -39.79
C GLU A 198 2.61 -10.02 -38.75
N VAL A 199 3.74 -10.22 -38.07
CA VAL A 199 3.83 -11.20 -36.99
C VAL A 199 3.04 -10.63 -35.80
N SER A 200 2.02 -11.35 -35.34
CA SER A 200 1.29 -10.95 -34.13
C SER A 200 2.25 -10.72 -32.97
N PRO A 201 2.02 -9.77 -32.04
CA PRO A 201 2.93 -9.52 -30.92
C PRO A 201 3.27 -10.77 -30.11
N LYS A 202 2.30 -11.69 -29.95
CA LYS A 202 2.49 -12.99 -29.31
C LYS A 202 3.48 -13.87 -30.08
N ASN A 203 3.34 -13.96 -31.40
CA ASN A 203 4.25 -14.74 -32.24
C ASN A 203 5.63 -14.07 -32.32
N PHE A 204 5.69 -12.74 -32.34
CA PHE A 204 6.95 -11.99 -32.32
C PHE A 204 7.72 -12.28 -31.03
N PHE A 205 7.04 -12.23 -29.88
CA PHE A 205 7.64 -12.56 -28.60
C PHE A 205 8.11 -14.02 -28.53
N LYS A 206 7.27 -14.98 -28.94
CA LYS A 206 7.61 -16.42 -28.96
C LYS A 206 8.81 -16.71 -29.88
N ASN A 207 8.85 -16.11 -31.06
CA ASN A 207 9.92 -16.34 -32.05
C ASN A 207 11.25 -15.67 -31.68
N ASN A 208 11.21 -14.61 -30.86
CA ASN A 208 12.39 -13.86 -30.43
C ASN A 208 12.75 -14.13 -28.96
N MET A 209 12.25 -15.22 -28.37
CA MET A 209 12.65 -15.62 -27.01
C MET A 209 14.05 -16.24 -27.05
N SER A 210 14.95 -15.77 -26.18
CA SER A 210 16.28 -16.33 -26.05
C SER A 210 16.33 -17.47 -25.03
N ASP A 211 17.42 -18.24 -25.02
CA ASP A 211 17.67 -19.25 -23.99
C ASP A 211 18.23 -18.67 -22.68
N TYR A 212 18.46 -17.36 -22.65
CA TYR A 212 18.93 -16.68 -21.46
C TYR A 212 17.78 -16.43 -20.48
N TYR A 213 18.10 -16.48 -19.19
CA TYR A 213 17.18 -16.19 -18.10
C TYR A 213 17.82 -15.27 -17.06
N TYR A 214 16.97 -14.49 -16.39
CA TYR A 214 17.32 -13.66 -15.25
C TYR A 214 16.14 -13.58 -14.28
N TYR A 215 16.37 -13.96 -13.02
CA TYR A 215 15.34 -13.96 -11.97
C TYR A 215 15.03 -12.53 -11.50
N THR A 216 14.24 -11.83 -12.32
CA THR A 216 13.84 -10.43 -12.08
C THR A 216 13.02 -10.23 -10.80
N ALA A 217 12.25 -11.24 -10.39
CA ALA A 217 11.49 -11.21 -9.14
C ALA A 217 12.42 -11.16 -7.92
N ASP A 218 13.45 -12.00 -7.89
CA ASP A 218 14.42 -12.04 -6.79
C ASP A 218 15.16 -10.71 -6.66
N LEU A 219 15.54 -10.08 -7.79
CA LEU A 219 16.13 -8.75 -7.78
C LEU A 219 15.17 -7.70 -7.23
N LYS A 220 13.90 -7.73 -7.63
CA LYS A 220 12.88 -6.81 -7.12
C LYS A 220 12.76 -6.94 -5.60
N THR A 221 12.59 -8.16 -5.09
CA THR A 221 12.51 -8.44 -3.65
C THR A 221 13.74 -7.96 -2.90
N LEU A 222 14.94 -8.20 -3.46
CA LEU A 222 16.19 -7.70 -2.88
C LEU A 222 16.18 -6.17 -2.76
N LEU A 223 15.84 -5.47 -3.85
CA LEU A 223 15.83 -4.00 -3.85
C LEU A 223 14.78 -3.43 -2.90
N GLU A 224 13.59 -4.04 -2.84
CA GLU A 224 12.54 -3.68 -1.88
C GLU A 224 13.00 -3.88 -0.44
N ASN A 225 13.68 -4.99 -0.14
CA ASN A 225 14.23 -5.25 1.20
C ASN A 225 15.34 -4.25 1.55
N VAL A 226 16.23 -3.93 0.62
CA VAL A 226 17.30 -2.94 0.83
C VAL A 226 16.72 -1.56 1.08
N ASP A 227 15.71 -1.16 0.30
CA ASP A 227 15.04 0.12 0.48
C ASP A 227 14.30 0.18 1.81
N THR A 228 13.62 -0.91 2.19
CA THR A 228 12.96 -1.06 3.49
C THR A 228 13.98 -0.90 4.63
N ILE A 229 15.09 -1.64 4.63
CA ILE A 229 16.10 -1.54 5.71
C ILE A 229 16.71 -0.13 5.79
N LYS A 230 16.84 0.56 4.66
CA LYS A 230 17.40 1.92 4.62
C LYS A 230 16.42 2.97 5.14
N THR A 231 15.13 2.76 4.94
CA THR A 231 14.08 3.72 5.26
C THR A 231 13.40 3.45 6.61
N ASP A 232 13.47 2.22 7.10
CA ASP A 232 12.82 1.78 8.32
C ASP A 232 13.62 2.20 9.57
N ASP A 233 12.99 2.96 10.45
CA ASP A 233 13.57 3.44 11.70
C ASP A 233 13.29 2.44 12.84
N PHE A 234 13.82 1.23 12.69
CA PHE A 234 13.72 0.16 13.69
C PHE A 234 14.16 0.62 15.09
N PHE A 235 15.11 1.55 15.15
CA PHE A 235 15.64 2.06 16.41
C PHE A 235 14.59 2.87 17.17
N THR A 236 13.87 3.78 16.50
CA THR A 236 12.83 4.58 17.13
C THR A 236 11.69 3.70 17.66
N ASP A 237 11.26 2.69 16.90
CA ASP A 237 10.19 1.77 17.32
C ASP A 237 10.58 0.89 18.51
N ALA A 238 11.79 0.32 18.47
CA ALA A 238 12.29 -0.50 19.57
C ALA A 238 12.49 0.32 20.85
N VAL A 239 13.08 1.52 20.73
CA VAL A 239 13.25 2.43 21.87
C VAL A 239 11.91 2.84 22.45
N HIS A 240 10.90 3.10 21.61
CA HIS A 240 9.55 3.43 22.05
C HIS A 240 8.94 2.35 22.95
N LEU A 241 9.03 1.08 22.54
CA LEU A 241 8.55 -0.05 23.32
C LEU A 241 9.28 -0.16 24.68
N TYR A 242 10.60 -0.01 24.69
CA TYR A 242 11.39 -0.09 25.92
C TYR A 242 11.06 1.03 26.91
N ILE A 243 10.76 2.24 26.43
CA ILE A 243 10.31 3.34 27.30
C ILE A 243 9.02 2.98 28.03
N TRP A 244 8.05 2.37 27.35
CA TRP A 244 6.80 1.95 27.99
C TRP A 244 6.97 0.81 28.98
N ILE A 245 7.82 -0.17 28.66
CA ILE A 245 8.16 -1.24 29.60
C ILE A 245 8.83 -0.66 30.85
N ALA A 246 9.80 0.25 30.67
CA ALA A 246 10.47 0.93 31.77
C ALA A 246 9.50 1.76 32.62
N PHE A 247 8.59 2.50 31.97
CA PHE A 247 7.54 3.26 32.64
C PHE A 247 6.61 2.35 33.46
N ALA A 248 6.10 1.27 32.87
CA ALA A 248 5.23 0.32 33.57
C ALA A 248 5.91 -0.32 34.79
N LEU A 249 7.17 -0.74 34.66
CA LEU A 249 7.96 -1.28 35.76
C LEU A 249 8.21 -0.24 36.86
N ALA A 250 8.55 1.00 36.49
CA ALA A 250 8.73 2.10 37.43
C ALA A 250 7.43 2.39 38.21
N MET A 251 6.29 2.40 37.52
CA MET A 251 4.96 2.57 38.12
C MET A 251 4.61 1.44 39.09
N PHE A 252 4.94 0.20 38.74
CA PHE A 252 4.72 -0.96 39.61
C PHE A 252 5.56 -0.87 40.89
N ILE A 253 6.86 -0.59 40.76
CA ILE A 253 7.77 -0.42 41.90
C ILE A 253 7.33 0.75 42.79
N PHE A 254 6.94 1.86 42.18
CA PHE A 254 6.44 3.03 42.89
C PHE A 254 5.15 2.72 43.67
N SER A 255 4.20 2.02 43.04
CA SER A 255 2.95 1.58 43.69
C SER A 255 3.23 0.74 44.95
N PHE A 256 4.14 -0.22 44.82
CA PHE A 256 4.56 -1.08 45.92
C PHE A 256 5.24 -0.29 47.06
N ARG A 257 6.14 0.65 46.70
CA ARG A 257 6.86 1.50 47.68
C ARG A 257 5.95 2.46 48.45
N VAL A 258 4.87 2.91 47.83
CA VAL A 258 3.96 3.90 48.42
C VAL A 258 2.90 3.27 49.31
N THR A 259 2.32 2.15 48.87
CA THR A 259 1.17 1.52 49.54
C THR A 259 1.61 0.34 50.38
N ASP A 260 1.52 -0.88 49.85
CA ASP A 260 2.07 -2.15 50.36
C ASP A 260 1.70 -3.27 49.37
N LEU A 261 2.32 -4.46 49.50
CA LEU A 261 2.01 -5.61 48.63
C LEU A 261 0.52 -5.99 48.65
N ARG A 262 -0.09 -5.95 49.83
CA ARG A 262 -1.49 -6.34 50.04
C ARG A 262 -2.43 -5.43 49.24
N SER A 263 -2.24 -4.12 49.34
CA SER A 263 -3.03 -3.12 48.62
C SER A 263 -2.84 -3.24 47.10
N LEU A 264 -1.62 -3.52 46.65
CA LEU A 264 -1.32 -3.74 45.24
C LEU A 264 -2.04 -4.98 44.69
N LEU A 265 -2.00 -6.12 45.38
CA LEU A 265 -2.70 -7.33 44.96
C LEU A 265 -4.22 -7.10 44.89
N PHE A 266 -4.80 -6.45 45.91
CA PHE A 266 -6.23 -6.12 45.86
C PHE A 266 -6.57 -5.16 44.73
N SER A 267 -5.69 -4.21 44.39
CA SER A 267 -5.94 -3.30 43.27
C SER A 267 -6.00 -4.01 41.92
N ILE A 268 -5.16 -5.02 41.69
CA ILE A 268 -5.17 -5.83 40.47
C ILE A 268 -6.49 -6.62 40.39
N ILE A 269 -6.89 -7.26 41.49
CA ILE A 269 -8.14 -8.02 41.56
C ILE A 269 -9.34 -7.09 41.35
N SER A 270 -9.38 -5.94 42.04
CA SER A 270 -10.44 -4.95 41.91
C SER A 270 -10.54 -4.37 40.50
N ALA A 271 -9.42 -4.08 39.84
CA ALA A 271 -9.41 -3.63 38.45
C ALA A 271 -10.04 -4.69 37.52
N GLY A 272 -9.69 -5.97 37.69
CA GLY A 272 -10.29 -7.06 36.93
C GLY A 272 -11.81 -7.19 37.14
N VAL A 273 -12.27 -7.06 38.39
CA VAL A 273 -13.70 -7.07 38.72
C VAL A 273 -14.42 -5.87 38.09
N ILE A 274 -13.83 -4.67 38.12
CA ILE A 274 -14.41 -3.47 37.50
C ILE A 274 -14.55 -3.67 35.99
N ILE A 275 -13.52 -4.17 35.31
CA ILE A 275 -13.57 -4.45 33.86
C ILE A 275 -14.70 -5.43 33.53
N LEU A 276 -14.83 -6.50 34.32
CA LEU A 276 -15.90 -7.48 34.15
C LEU A 276 -17.29 -6.85 34.31
N VAL A 277 -17.49 -6.06 35.37
CA VAL A 277 -18.77 -5.38 35.64
C VAL A 277 -19.13 -4.40 34.52
N VAL A 278 -18.18 -3.58 34.06
CA VAL A 278 -18.41 -2.64 32.95
C VAL A 278 -18.74 -3.37 31.66
N THR A 279 -18.02 -4.46 31.36
CA THR A 279 -18.27 -5.27 30.16
C THR A 279 -19.67 -5.90 30.21
N LEU A 280 -20.05 -6.49 31.34
CA LEU A 280 -21.38 -7.06 31.54
C LEU A 280 -22.47 -6.00 31.40
N PHE A 281 -22.24 -4.81 31.94
CA PHE A 281 -23.17 -3.68 31.81
C PHE A 281 -23.34 -3.22 30.35
N CYS A 282 -22.25 -3.12 29.58
CA CYS A 282 -22.31 -2.81 28.15
C CYS A 282 -23.10 -3.87 27.37
N VAL A 283 -22.83 -5.16 27.62
CA VAL A 283 -23.53 -6.28 26.97
C VAL A 283 -25.01 -6.30 27.36
N ALA A 284 -25.34 -6.13 28.64
CA ALA A 284 -26.73 -6.06 29.09
C ALA A 284 -27.48 -4.88 28.46
N SER A 285 -26.83 -3.71 28.35
CA SER A 285 -27.40 -2.54 27.71
C SER A 285 -27.67 -2.75 26.22
N PHE A 286 -26.77 -3.47 25.53
CA PHE A 286 -27.00 -3.90 24.15
C PHE A 286 -28.24 -4.79 24.02
N PHE A 287 -28.41 -5.80 24.89
CA PHE A 287 -29.56 -6.70 24.82
C PHE A 287 -30.89 -6.03 25.19
N ILE A 288 -30.92 -5.21 26.25
CA ILE A 288 -32.14 -4.62 26.78
C ILE A 288 -32.61 -3.43 25.92
N PHE A 289 -31.69 -2.52 25.59
CA PHE A 289 -32.02 -1.25 24.94
C PHE A 289 -31.70 -1.22 23.45
N LYS A 290 -31.09 -2.29 22.90
CA LYS A 290 -30.62 -2.37 21.51
C LYS A 290 -29.65 -1.24 21.14
N PHE A 291 -28.90 -0.73 22.11
CA PHE A 291 -27.83 0.25 21.86
C PHE A 291 -26.65 -0.45 21.18
N ASN A 292 -26.68 -0.53 19.85
CA ASN A 292 -25.56 -1.02 19.03
C ASN A 292 -24.69 0.14 18.55
N ASN A 293 -24.28 1.02 19.47
CA ASN A 293 -23.49 2.18 19.12
C ASN A 293 -22.13 2.11 19.82
N ILE A 294 -21.04 2.11 19.02
CA ILE A 294 -19.68 2.07 19.53
C ILE A 294 -19.39 3.25 20.48
N PHE A 295 -19.98 4.42 20.22
CA PHE A 295 -19.87 5.60 21.07
C PHE A 295 -20.43 5.35 22.47
N PHE A 296 -21.50 4.57 22.62
CA PHE A 296 -22.05 4.25 23.94
C PHE A 296 -21.04 3.50 24.81
N VAL A 297 -20.31 2.53 24.22
CA VAL A 297 -19.27 1.78 24.92
C VAL A 297 -18.13 2.71 25.33
N PHE A 298 -17.62 3.50 24.40
CA PHE A 298 -16.55 4.46 24.66
C PHE A 298 -16.91 5.46 25.79
N TYR A 299 -18.11 6.05 25.75
CA TYR A 299 -18.56 6.97 26.79
C TYR A 299 -18.80 6.30 28.14
N THR A 300 -19.28 5.05 28.17
CA THR A 300 -19.44 4.30 29.42
C THR A 300 -18.10 4.06 30.10
N ILE A 301 -17.09 3.65 29.33
CA ILE A 301 -15.72 3.47 29.82
C ILE A 301 -15.15 4.82 30.27
N LEU A 302 -15.38 5.89 29.51
CA LEU A 302 -14.88 7.23 29.85
C LEU A 302 -15.46 7.73 31.17
N VAL A 303 -16.78 7.61 31.36
CA VAL A 303 -17.47 8.01 32.60
C VAL A 303 -16.95 7.18 33.77
N THR A 304 -16.77 5.87 33.59
CA THR A 304 -16.22 5.00 34.63
C THR A 304 -14.77 5.39 34.97
N GLY A 305 -13.95 5.72 33.97
CA GLY A 305 -12.59 6.22 34.15
C GLY A 305 -12.56 7.53 34.95
N ILE A 306 -13.45 8.47 34.65
CA ILE A 306 -13.59 9.72 35.42
C ILE A 306 -13.96 9.43 36.87
N ILE A 307 -14.93 8.54 37.11
CA ILE A 307 -15.33 8.14 38.46
C ILE A 307 -14.14 7.56 39.21
N ILE A 308 -13.38 6.63 38.60
CA ILE A 308 -12.20 6.01 39.20
C ILE A 308 -11.16 7.06 39.57
N LEU A 309 -10.86 8.01 38.69
CA LEU A 309 -9.87 9.06 38.96
C LEU A 309 -10.31 10.04 40.06
N LEU A 310 -11.61 10.24 40.24
CA LEU A 310 -12.17 11.11 41.28
C LEU A 310 -12.29 10.41 42.65
N LEU A 311 -12.46 9.09 42.66
CA LEU A 311 -12.66 8.30 43.89
C LEU A 311 -11.56 8.48 44.94
N PRO A 312 -10.26 8.51 44.62
CA PRO A 312 -9.21 8.80 45.60
C PRO A 312 -9.48 10.09 46.37
N PHE A 313 -9.82 11.17 45.68
CA PHE A 313 -10.04 12.49 46.30
C PHE A 313 -11.27 12.50 47.23
N ILE A 314 -12.34 11.80 46.84
CA ILE A 314 -13.56 11.70 47.64
C ILE A 314 -13.37 10.74 48.83
N SER A 315 -12.55 9.70 48.64
CA SER A 315 -12.32 8.66 49.63
C SER A 315 -11.48 9.10 50.83
N MET A 316 -10.75 10.21 50.66
CA MET A 316 -9.80 10.70 51.63
C MET A 316 -10.48 11.07 52.95
N GLY A 317 -10.11 10.38 54.03
CA GLY A 317 -10.67 10.60 55.37
C GLY A 317 -12.09 10.06 55.60
N ARG A 318 -12.71 9.43 54.60
CA ARG A 318 -14.05 8.82 54.72
C ARG A 318 -14.05 7.30 54.74
N PHE A 319 -13.10 6.68 54.06
CA PHE A 319 -12.99 5.23 53.96
C PHE A 319 -11.73 4.69 54.67
N PRO A 320 -11.72 3.39 55.02
CA PRO A 320 -10.53 2.70 55.48
C PRO A 320 -9.34 2.95 54.57
N LYS A 321 -8.16 3.14 55.17
CA LYS A 321 -6.91 3.50 54.47
C LYS A 321 -6.60 2.55 53.31
N ILE A 322 -6.87 1.25 53.48
CA ILE A 322 -6.68 0.21 52.45
C ILE A 322 -7.55 0.39 51.20
N ILE A 323 -8.81 0.84 51.36
CA ILE A 323 -9.73 1.04 50.22
C ILE A 323 -9.28 2.26 49.41
N SER A 324 -8.87 3.32 50.10
CA SER A 324 -8.30 4.50 49.45
C SER A 324 -6.98 4.15 48.73
N ALA A 325 -6.14 3.28 49.29
CA ALA A 325 -4.94 2.76 48.63
C ALA A 325 -5.25 2.07 47.28
N ILE A 326 -6.29 1.23 47.24
CA ILE A 326 -6.69 0.51 46.04
C ILE A 326 -7.06 1.49 44.92
N PHE A 327 -7.95 2.44 45.19
CA PHE A 327 -8.35 3.44 44.20
C PHE A 327 -7.18 4.31 43.75
N MET A 328 -6.25 4.61 44.66
CA MET A 328 -5.04 5.35 44.28
C MET A 328 -4.18 4.59 43.28
N ILE A 329 -3.91 3.30 43.52
CA ILE A 329 -3.08 2.48 42.62
C ILE A 329 -3.75 2.34 41.25
N ILE A 330 -5.07 2.06 41.23
CA ILE A 330 -5.83 1.94 39.99
C ILE A 330 -5.79 3.25 39.20
N SER A 331 -5.97 4.40 39.87
CA SER A 331 -5.90 5.72 39.22
C SER A 331 -4.50 5.99 38.65
N MET A 332 -3.48 5.59 39.39
CA MET A 332 -2.09 5.85 39.04
C MET A 332 -1.62 5.04 37.83
N ILE A 333 -1.98 3.76 37.76
CA ILE A 333 -1.67 2.87 36.63
C ILE A 333 -2.64 3.10 35.46
N GLY A 334 -3.90 3.42 35.76
CA GLY A 334 -4.96 3.60 34.77
C GLY A 334 -4.94 4.95 34.06
N PHE A 335 -4.26 5.97 34.60
CA PHE A 335 -4.23 7.31 34.00
C PHE A 335 -3.67 7.34 32.56
N PRO A 336 -2.53 6.70 32.22
CA PRO A 336 -2.07 6.61 30.83
C PRO A 336 -3.13 6.00 29.90
N LEU A 337 -3.80 4.92 30.33
CA LEU A 337 -4.88 4.28 29.56
C LEU A 337 -6.11 5.17 29.43
N PHE A 338 -6.38 6.01 30.43
CA PHE A 338 -7.44 7.00 30.38
C PHE A 338 -7.16 8.10 29.34
N ILE A 339 -5.90 8.55 29.19
CA ILE A 339 -5.53 9.48 28.11
C ILE A 339 -5.67 8.80 26.74
N LEU A 340 -5.25 7.53 26.62
CA LEU A 340 -5.44 6.76 25.39
C LEU A 340 -6.93 6.68 25.01
N LEU A 341 -7.80 6.47 25.99
CA LEU A 341 -9.25 6.43 25.79
C LEU A 341 -9.79 7.77 25.27
N ILE A 342 -9.30 8.91 25.77
CA ILE A 342 -9.69 10.24 25.25
C ILE A 342 -9.29 10.37 23.78
N PHE A 343 -8.05 10.00 23.42
CA PHE A 343 -7.62 10.02 22.02
C PHE A 343 -8.47 9.08 21.16
N GLY A 344 -8.79 7.88 21.65
CA GLY A 344 -9.66 6.93 20.96
C GLY A 344 -11.06 7.49 20.70
N VAL A 345 -11.66 8.16 21.69
CA VAL A 345 -12.97 8.83 21.52
C VAL A 345 -12.90 9.91 20.45
N ILE A 346 -11.87 10.77 20.48
CA ILE A 346 -11.69 11.85 19.48
C ILE A 346 -11.49 11.25 18.09
N ASN A 347 -10.66 10.21 17.98
CA ASN A 347 -10.37 9.52 16.73
C ASN A 347 -11.65 8.94 16.11
N GLU A 348 -12.46 8.23 16.89
CA GLU A 348 -13.71 7.66 16.41
C GLU A 348 -14.71 8.73 15.94
N HIS A 349 -14.76 9.89 16.62
CA HIS A 349 -15.59 11.01 16.15
C HIS A 349 -15.12 11.58 14.82
N GLN A 350 -13.81 11.75 14.63
CA GLN A 350 -13.25 12.25 13.38
C GLN A 350 -13.45 11.27 12.23
N VAL A 351 -13.19 9.98 12.47
CA VAL A 351 -13.38 8.93 11.48
C VAL A 351 -14.87 8.79 11.12
N ALA A 352 -15.78 8.88 12.10
CA ALA A 352 -17.21 8.83 11.84
C ALA A 352 -17.72 10.06 11.07
N ASP A 353 -17.28 11.28 11.41
CA ASP A 353 -17.61 12.50 10.65
C ASP A 353 -17.12 12.39 9.20
N CYS A 354 -15.88 11.94 9.00
CA CYS A 354 -15.33 11.67 7.68
C CYS A 354 -16.18 10.67 6.89
N ARG A 355 -16.50 9.51 7.46
CA ARG A 355 -17.34 8.48 6.80
C ARG A 355 -18.72 9.02 6.44
N SER A 356 -19.33 9.81 7.32
CA SER A 356 -20.65 10.40 7.07
C SER A 356 -20.68 11.38 5.90
N ARG A 357 -19.56 12.07 5.64
CA ARG A 357 -19.41 12.99 4.50
C ARG A 357 -19.14 12.27 3.19
N VAL A 358 -18.50 11.10 3.24
CA VAL A 358 -18.21 10.26 2.06
C VAL A 358 -19.50 9.59 1.52
N ASP A 359 -20.39 9.13 2.41
CA ASP A 359 -21.69 8.56 2.02
C ASP A 359 -22.63 9.54 1.30
N LEU A 360 -22.34 10.85 1.33
CA LEU A 360 -23.08 11.90 0.64
C LEU A 360 -22.59 12.18 -0.80
N GLY A 361 -21.68 11.35 -1.33
CA GLY A 361 -21.52 11.17 -2.78
C GLY A 361 -20.39 11.94 -3.47
N THR A 362 -19.30 12.29 -2.78
CA THR A 362 -18.26 13.15 -3.41
C THR A 362 -16.83 12.61 -3.52
N ILE A 363 -16.40 11.52 -2.88
CA ILE A 363 -14.99 11.09 -2.97
C ILE A 363 -14.86 9.56 -2.88
N ASN A 364 -13.95 8.98 -3.67
CA ASN A 364 -13.56 7.57 -3.61
C ASN A 364 -13.20 7.14 -2.17
N TYR A 365 -13.40 5.85 -1.88
CA TYR A 365 -13.16 5.15 -0.61
C TYR A 365 -11.68 5.16 -0.15
N GLU A 366 -11.10 6.32 0.09
CA GLU A 366 -9.68 6.42 0.47
C GLU A 366 -9.52 7.05 1.85
N ASN A 367 -9.26 6.17 2.82
CA ASN A 367 -8.56 6.42 4.08
C ASN A 367 -9.07 7.60 4.91
N CYS A 368 -10.21 7.44 5.59
CA CYS A 368 -10.56 8.30 6.72
C CYS A 368 -9.53 8.12 7.84
N LYS A 369 -8.51 8.98 7.86
CA LYS A 369 -7.50 9.09 8.91
C LYS A 369 -8.06 9.89 10.08
N GLY A 370 -7.80 9.43 11.30
CA GLY A 370 -8.09 10.18 12.51
C GLY A 370 -6.81 10.67 13.20
N ILE A 371 -6.98 11.36 14.33
CA ILE A 371 -5.86 11.90 15.11
C ILE A 371 -4.81 10.86 15.53
N LEU A 372 -5.20 9.59 15.69
CA LEU A 372 -4.25 8.52 16.01
C LEU A 372 -3.38 8.15 14.79
N ASP A 373 -3.96 8.21 13.59
CA ASP A 373 -3.22 7.96 12.34
C ASP A 373 -2.28 9.12 12.02
N ASP A 374 -2.73 10.36 12.27
CA ASP A 374 -1.94 11.57 12.02
C ASP A 374 -0.79 11.74 13.02
N LEU A 375 -1.03 11.45 14.31
CA LEU A 375 0.01 11.58 15.34
C LEU A 375 0.93 10.36 15.40
N GLY A 376 0.46 9.17 15.02
CA GLY A 376 1.20 7.91 15.12
C GLY A 376 1.86 7.74 16.50
N LEU A 377 3.18 7.50 16.50
CA LEU A 377 3.97 7.34 17.72
C LEU A 377 4.03 8.60 18.60
N THR A 378 3.80 9.78 18.03
CA THR A 378 3.78 11.06 18.77
C THR A 378 2.68 11.08 19.82
N ALA A 379 1.51 10.51 19.53
CA ALA A 379 0.41 10.40 20.49
C ALA A 379 0.87 9.68 21.77
N SER A 380 1.71 8.66 21.61
CA SER A 380 2.22 7.85 22.70
C SER A 380 3.23 8.60 23.59
N TYR A 381 4.10 9.44 23.01
CA TYR A 381 4.93 10.35 23.80
C TYR A 381 4.12 11.42 24.54
N ILE A 382 3.07 11.96 23.91
CA ILE A 382 2.15 12.89 24.55
C ILE A 382 1.48 12.23 25.78
N MET A 383 1.04 10.97 25.65
CA MET A 383 0.48 10.20 26.78
C MET A 383 1.47 10.06 27.94
N LEU A 384 2.74 9.76 27.65
CA LEU A 384 3.78 9.67 28.69
C LEU A 384 3.99 11.00 29.41
N ILE A 385 4.07 12.11 28.66
CA ILE A 385 4.24 13.45 29.24
C ILE A 385 3.07 13.79 30.16
N PHE A 386 1.83 13.60 29.71
CA PHE A 386 0.65 13.82 30.56
C PHE A 386 0.65 12.93 31.79
N SER A 387 1.10 11.68 31.65
CA SER A 387 1.22 10.75 32.78
C SER A 387 2.22 11.24 33.82
N PHE A 388 3.39 11.74 33.41
CA PHE A 388 4.35 12.35 34.34
C PHE A 388 3.80 13.60 35.02
N ILE A 389 3.12 14.47 34.28
CA ILE A 389 2.47 15.67 34.84
C ILE A 389 1.44 15.27 35.89
N PHE A 390 0.58 14.31 35.58
CA PHE A 390 -0.41 13.77 36.51
C PHE A 390 0.27 13.22 37.76
N LEU A 391 1.27 12.34 37.60
CA LEU A 391 1.98 11.74 38.73
C LEU A 391 2.65 12.78 39.62
N TYR A 392 3.25 13.81 39.03
CA TYR A 392 3.87 14.91 39.76
C TYR A 392 2.86 15.57 40.71
N PHE A 393 1.70 15.99 40.21
CA PHE A 393 0.64 16.57 41.05
C PHE A 393 0.05 15.55 42.02
N TYR A 394 -0.11 14.30 41.57
CA TYR A 394 -0.69 13.22 42.36
C TYR A 394 0.21 12.81 43.54
N THR A 395 1.53 13.02 43.47
CA THR A 395 2.42 12.80 44.62
C THR A 395 2.06 13.67 45.82
N GLY A 396 1.54 14.89 45.60
CA GLY A 396 1.05 15.75 46.66
C GLY A 396 -0.13 15.13 47.40
N PHE A 397 -1.03 14.47 46.65
CA PHE A 397 -2.15 13.72 47.21
C PHE A 397 -1.68 12.49 47.99
N ILE A 398 -0.76 11.70 47.42
CA ILE A 398 -0.16 10.52 48.06
C ILE A 398 0.48 10.89 49.41
N LYS A 399 1.23 11.99 49.48
CA LYS A 399 1.86 12.45 50.73
C LYS A 399 0.83 12.72 51.83
N LYS A 400 -0.28 13.39 51.48
CA LYS A 400 -1.37 13.67 52.43
C LYS A 400 -2.08 12.38 52.86
N TRP A 401 -2.32 11.43 51.95
CA TRP A 401 -2.92 10.15 52.29
C TRP A 401 -2.03 9.33 53.24
N LYS A 402 -0.72 9.31 52.99
CA LYS A 402 0.24 8.55 53.81
C LYS A 402 0.28 9.05 55.26
N ALA A 403 0.05 10.34 55.46
CA ALA A 403 0.01 10.99 56.77
C ALA A 403 -1.29 10.71 57.57
N LEU A 404 -2.31 10.10 56.97
CA LEU A 404 -3.52 9.73 57.70
C LEU A 404 -3.21 8.59 58.69
N PRO A 405 -3.80 8.62 59.91
CA PRO A 405 -3.72 7.49 60.84
C PRO A 405 -4.36 6.24 60.22
N GLU A 406 -3.95 5.06 60.71
CA GLU A 406 -4.43 3.77 60.20
C GLU A 406 -5.93 3.55 60.36
#